data_AF-A0AAN5CFI4-F1
#
_entry.id   AF-A0AAN5CFI4-F1
#
_cell.length_a   1.000
_cell.length_b   1.000
_cell.length_c   1.000
_cell.angle_alpha   90.00
_cell.angle_beta   90.00
_cell.angle_gamma   90.00
#
_symmetry.space_group_name_H-M   'P 1'
#
loop_
_entity.id
_entity.type
_entity.pdbx_description
1 polymer ?
#
loop_
_entity_poly.entity_id
_entity_poly.type
_entity_poly.pdbx_seq_one_letter_code
_entity_poly.pdbx_strand_id
1 'polypeptide(L)'
;MTTFAGLLLRQWDEPISITVSKKTLFLGLAGTVALWILLTVIHGHYRIDWQDHYLSSEYDYDETGCPAVPLPERIADLRRILQSVRSELSDSTARFNAINKQYEEIYHQILEKQNQLPQLQAEIEIKRSELRDLQDRRNVRVSLPSRPLLPNNSLIISRKEKTGSLEDSIDYNRCSLTSPLRIFLYPTAIGNALYDAIKESAYYDSSPPSACLFVVLLTEQSNSSL
;
A
#
# COMPACT_ATOMS: atom_id res chain seq x y z
N MET A 1 -5.92 23.46 -39.64
CA MET A 1 -6.00 24.39 -38.48
C MET A 1 -6.13 23.53 -37.23
N THR A 2 -5.04 22.91 -36.78
CA THR A 2 -4.11 23.41 -35.74
C THR A 2 -4.71 23.44 -34.33
N THR A 3 -4.52 22.33 -33.61
CA THR A 3 -3.96 22.22 -32.24
C THR A 3 -3.83 23.52 -31.45
N PHE A 4 -4.50 23.63 -30.29
CA PHE A 4 -4.02 24.34 -29.08
C PHE A 4 -4.99 24.11 -27.91
N ALA A 5 -4.69 23.14 -27.04
CA ALA A 5 -5.23 23.06 -25.68
C ALA A 5 -4.41 22.03 -24.86
N GLY A 6 -3.12 22.32 -24.74
CA GLY A 6 -2.21 21.65 -23.81
C GLY A 6 -1.36 22.74 -23.15
N LEU A 7 -1.05 22.55 -21.87
CA LEU A 7 -0.40 23.47 -20.92
C LEU A 7 -1.33 24.47 -20.21
N LEU A 8 -1.74 24.11 -18.99
CA LEU A 8 -1.63 24.99 -17.80
C LEU A 8 -2.11 24.30 -16.50
N LEU A 9 -1.56 23.13 -16.17
CA LEU A 9 -1.68 22.54 -14.83
C LEU A 9 -0.37 21.84 -14.45
N ARG A 10 0.68 22.63 -14.27
CA ARG A 10 1.82 22.26 -13.43
C ARG A 10 2.03 23.41 -12.44
N GLN A 11 2.43 23.05 -11.23
CA GLN A 11 3.08 23.90 -10.24
C GLN A 11 2.21 24.48 -9.13
N TRP A 12 1.75 23.62 -8.21
CA TRP A 12 1.59 23.93 -6.78
C TRP A 12 1.75 22.63 -5.98
N ASP A 13 2.99 22.21 -5.74
CA ASP A 13 3.35 21.21 -4.73
C ASP A 13 4.69 21.62 -4.12
N GLU A 14 4.66 22.56 -3.18
CA GLU A 14 5.72 22.72 -2.19
C GLU A 14 5.08 22.89 -0.79
N PRO A 15 5.36 22.01 0.17
CA PRO A 15 4.94 22.21 1.55
C PRO A 15 5.85 23.25 2.21
N ILE A 16 5.27 24.39 2.58
CA ILE A 16 5.93 25.41 3.41
C ILE A 16 6.12 24.80 4.81
N SER A 17 7.33 24.31 5.09
CA SER A 17 7.71 23.84 6.43
C SER A 17 8.04 25.06 7.31
N ILE A 18 7.03 25.58 8.01
CA ILE A 18 7.25 26.57 9.06
C ILE A 18 7.67 25.82 10.33
N THR A 19 8.98 25.69 10.56
CA THR A 19 9.51 25.21 11.84
C THR A 19 9.37 26.29 12.89
N VAL A 20 8.19 26.44 13.47
CA VAL A 20 7.99 27.32 14.64
C VAL A 20 8.53 26.61 15.88
N SER A 21 9.60 27.15 16.44
CA SER A 21 10.19 26.68 17.69
C SER A 21 9.15 26.71 18.81
N LYS A 22 8.88 25.56 19.45
CA LYS A 22 7.88 25.40 20.53
C LYS A 22 8.00 26.46 21.64
N LYS A 23 9.19 27.01 21.88
CA LYS A 23 9.43 27.97 22.96
C LYS A 23 8.76 29.33 22.74
N THR A 24 8.61 29.80 21.50
CA THR A 24 7.98 31.11 21.24
C THR A 24 6.45 31.06 21.25
N LEU A 25 5.86 29.88 20.99
CA LEU A 25 4.41 29.69 20.98
C LEU A 25 3.80 29.68 22.40
N PHE A 26 4.51 29.10 23.37
CA PHE A 26 4.04 29.07 24.76
C PHE A 26 4.10 30.44 25.46
N LEU A 27 5.11 31.28 25.16
CA LEU A 27 5.16 32.64 25.71
C LEU A 27 4.07 33.55 25.13
N GLY A 28 3.73 33.40 23.85
CA GLY A 28 2.63 34.15 23.22
C GLY A 28 1.25 33.79 23.77
N LEU A 29 0.99 32.50 24.01
CA LEU A 29 -0.28 32.04 24.57
C LEU A 29 -0.43 32.41 26.05
N ALA A 30 0.63 32.31 26.85
CA ALA A 30 0.57 32.72 28.26
C ALA A 30 0.30 34.23 28.41
N GLY A 31 0.91 35.07 27.56
CA GLY A 31 0.70 36.52 27.59
C GLY A 31 -0.72 36.92 27.20
N THR A 32 -1.31 36.27 26.19
CA THR A 32 -2.68 36.56 25.74
C THR A 32 -3.74 36.11 26.74
N VAL A 33 -3.54 34.97 27.41
CA VAL A 33 -4.45 34.51 28.48
C VAL A 33 -4.38 35.43 29.70
N ALA A 34 -3.19 35.87 30.11
CA ALA A 34 -3.04 36.80 31.24
C ALA A 34 -3.68 38.17 30.96
N LEU A 35 -3.53 38.69 29.73
CA LEU A 35 -4.18 39.93 29.30
C LEU A 35 -5.71 39.80 29.31
N TRP A 36 -6.24 38.66 28.86
CA TRP A 36 -7.68 38.39 28.84
C TRP A 36 -8.27 38.28 30.25
N ILE A 37 -7.56 37.61 31.16
CA ILE A 37 -7.94 37.54 32.59
C ILE A 37 -7.96 38.95 33.20
N LEU A 38 -6.92 39.76 32.98
CA LEU A 38 -6.87 41.15 33.45
C LEU A 38 -8.02 42.00 32.90
N LEU A 39 -8.34 41.87 31.60
CA LEU A 39 -9.46 42.57 30.99
C LEU A 39 -10.81 42.16 31.61
N THR A 40 -11.02 40.87 31.87
CA THR A 40 -12.26 40.38 32.51
C THR A 40 -12.36 40.81 33.98
N VAL A 41 -11.25 40.87 34.72
CA VAL A 41 -11.24 41.35 36.12
C VAL A 41 -11.48 42.86 36.19
N ILE A 42 -10.88 43.64 35.28
CA ILE A 42 -11.10 45.10 35.21
C ILE A 42 -12.54 45.42 34.76
N HIS A 43 -13.10 44.68 33.79
CA HIS A 43 -14.51 44.82 33.42
C HIS A 43 -15.47 44.33 34.53
N GLY A 44 -15.11 43.30 35.28
CA GLY A 44 -15.88 42.80 36.40
C GLY A 44 -15.95 43.79 37.57
N HIS A 45 -14.89 44.58 37.78
CA HIS A 45 -14.81 45.56 38.87
C HIS A 45 -15.57 46.87 38.59
N TYR A 46 -15.94 47.16 37.34
CA TYR A 46 -16.71 48.35 36.98
C TYR A 46 -18.24 48.19 37.09
N ARG A 47 -18.72 47.06 37.62
CA ARG A 47 -20.16 46.75 37.65
C ARG A 47 -20.72 46.45 39.04
N ILE A 48 -20.21 47.10 40.08
CA ILE A 48 -20.87 47.14 41.39
C ILE A 48 -20.67 48.53 42.01
N ASP A 49 -21.52 49.47 41.61
CA ASP A 49 -21.89 50.58 42.49
C ASP A 49 -23.35 50.94 42.18
N TRP A 50 -24.27 50.22 42.80
CA TRP A 50 -25.68 50.63 42.86
C TRP A 50 -25.87 51.37 44.16
N GLN A 51 -25.89 52.69 44.00
CA GLN A 51 -26.45 53.71 44.86
C GLN A 51 -27.61 53.23 45.76
N ASP A 52 -27.33 53.16 47.07
CA ASP A 52 -28.35 53.18 48.12
C ASP A 52 -28.73 54.64 48.42
N HIS A 53 -29.62 55.22 47.61
CA HIS A 53 -30.34 56.44 47.99
C HIS A 53 -31.77 56.44 47.42
N TYR A 54 -32.69 55.81 48.15
CA TYR A 54 -34.10 56.14 48.09
C TYR A 54 -34.54 56.60 49.47
N LEU A 55 -34.86 57.88 49.59
CA LEU A 55 -35.90 58.44 50.46
C LEU A 55 -35.93 59.95 50.23
N SER A 56 -36.68 60.38 49.22
CA SER A 56 -37.50 61.58 49.40
C SER A 56 -38.72 61.52 48.51
N SER A 57 -39.86 61.66 49.18
CA SER A 57 -41.18 61.87 48.65
C SER A 57 -41.25 63.27 48.04
N GLU A 58 -41.57 63.39 46.77
CA GLU A 58 -42.31 64.54 46.22
C GLU A 58 -42.85 64.11 44.85
N TYR A 59 -44.12 64.39 44.56
CA TYR A 59 -44.73 64.08 43.28
C TYR A 59 -44.15 65.03 42.21
N ASP A 60 -43.10 64.59 41.50
CA ASP A 60 -42.55 65.32 40.37
C ASP A 60 -43.21 64.81 39.08
N TYR A 61 -43.89 65.72 38.37
CA TYR A 61 -44.38 65.49 37.02
C TYR A 61 -43.23 65.75 36.05
N ASP A 62 -42.87 64.77 35.21
CA ASP A 62 -41.90 64.98 34.15
C ASP A 62 -42.37 66.09 33.18
N GLU A 63 -41.48 67.04 32.86
CA GLU A 63 -41.64 68.17 31.93
C GLU A 63 -42.00 67.78 30.47
N THR A 64 -42.20 66.49 30.19
CA THR A 64 -42.40 65.92 28.85
C THR A 64 -43.83 65.42 28.57
N GLY A 65 -44.79 65.70 29.44
CA GLY A 65 -46.23 65.53 29.12
C GLY A 65 -46.70 64.08 28.96
N CYS A 66 -45.95 63.10 29.49
CA CYS A 66 -46.44 61.73 29.63
C CYS A 66 -47.04 61.53 31.03
N PRO A 67 -48.19 60.85 31.18
CA PRO A 67 -48.76 60.58 32.50
C PRO A 67 -47.78 59.72 33.31
N ALA A 68 -47.43 60.17 34.51
CA ALA A 68 -46.61 59.42 35.44
C ALA A 68 -47.33 58.10 35.76
N VAL A 69 -46.86 57.00 35.16
CA VAL A 69 -47.36 55.65 35.45
C VAL A 69 -47.21 55.43 36.96
N PRO A 70 -48.29 55.09 37.67
CA PRO A 70 -48.25 54.94 39.12
C PRO A 70 -47.22 53.87 39.49
N LEU A 71 -46.39 54.19 40.49
CA LEU A 71 -45.33 53.33 41.01
C LEU A 71 -45.73 51.84 41.18
N PRO A 72 -46.93 51.46 41.66
CA PRO A 72 -47.34 50.05 41.73
C PRO A 72 -47.43 49.34 40.37
N GLU A 73 -47.82 50.04 39.30
CA GLU A 73 -47.95 49.47 37.96
C GLU A 73 -46.56 49.21 37.35
N ARG A 74 -45.62 50.15 37.53
CA ARG A 74 -44.21 49.93 37.17
C ARG A 74 -43.60 48.73 37.90
N ILE A 75 -43.88 48.55 39.18
CA ILE A 75 -43.41 47.40 39.96
C ILE A 75 -44.02 46.08 39.42
N ALA A 76 -45.29 46.09 39.05
CA ALA A 76 -45.95 44.92 38.47
C ALA A 76 -45.32 44.53 37.12
N ASP A 77 -45.06 45.50 36.25
CA ASP A 77 -44.41 45.29 34.96
C ASP A 77 -42.98 44.78 35.12
N LEU A 78 -42.19 45.37 36.01
CA LEU A 78 -40.83 44.91 36.30
C LEU A 78 -40.83 43.47 36.83
N ARG A 79 -41.78 43.10 37.69
CA ARG A 79 -41.92 41.71 38.16
C ARG A 79 -42.25 40.76 37.01
N ARG A 80 -43.15 41.15 36.10
CA ARG A 80 -43.51 40.35 34.93
C ARG A 80 -42.32 40.15 34.00
N ILE A 81 -41.57 41.22 33.72
CA ILE A 81 -40.36 41.18 32.90
C ILE A 81 -39.31 40.26 33.56
N LEU A 82 -39.06 40.42 34.86
CA LEU A 82 -38.12 39.55 35.59
C LEU A 82 -38.52 38.08 35.55
N GLN A 83 -39.82 37.78 35.67
CA GLN A 83 -40.31 36.41 35.53
C GLN A 83 -40.07 35.87 34.11
N SER A 84 -40.35 36.66 33.08
CA SER A 84 -40.11 36.29 31.67
C SER A 84 -38.63 36.00 31.40
N VAL A 85 -37.75 36.90 31.84
CA VAL A 85 -36.29 36.74 31.69
C VAL A 85 -35.81 35.50 32.43
N ARG A 86 -36.34 35.23 33.62
CA ARG A 86 -35.98 34.03 34.39
C ARG A 86 -36.43 32.75 33.70
N SER A 87 -37.63 32.73 33.11
CA SER A 87 -38.08 31.57 32.32
C SER A 87 -37.22 31.37 31.08
N GLU A 88 -36.91 32.44 30.34
CA GLU A 88 -36.06 32.36 29.14
C GLU A 88 -34.63 31.88 29.46
N LEU A 89 -34.07 32.32 30.59
CA LEU A 89 -32.76 31.87 31.07
C LEU A 89 -32.78 30.39 31.46
N SER A 90 -33.83 29.94 32.13
CA SER A 90 -34.03 28.54 32.49
C SER A 90 -34.14 27.67 31.23
N ASP A 91 -34.96 28.08 30.27
CA ASP A 91 -35.14 27.37 29.01
C ASP A 91 -33.84 27.32 28.18
N SER A 92 -33.10 28.43 28.13
CA SER A 92 -31.80 28.50 27.44
C SER A 92 -30.78 27.57 28.09
N THR A 93 -30.76 27.48 29.42
CA THR A 93 -29.89 26.57 30.16
C THR A 93 -30.26 25.10 29.89
N ALA A 94 -31.56 24.78 29.87
CA ALA A 94 -32.04 23.45 29.51
C ALA A 94 -31.63 23.06 28.08
N ARG A 95 -31.76 24.00 27.12
CA ARG A 95 -31.31 23.80 25.73
C ARG A 95 -29.80 23.58 25.65
N PHE A 96 -29.02 24.37 26.37
CA PHE A 96 -27.56 24.21 26.41
C PHE A 96 -27.16 22.84 26.96
N ASN A 97 -27.79 22.38 28.03
CA ASN A 97 -27.56 21.05 28.59
C ASN A 97 -27.93 19.93 27.61
N ALA A 98 -29.01 20.10 26.85
CA ALA A 98 -29.40 19.13 25.82
C ALA A 98 -28.38 19.07 24.67
N ILE A 99 -27.90 20.23 24.20
CA ILE A 99 -26.85 20.32 23.17
C ILE A 99 -25.55 19.69 23.68
N ASN A 100 -25.17 19.92 24.93
CA ASN A 100 -23.95 19.33 25.49
C ASN A 100 -24.02 17.79 25.52
N LYS A 101 -25.18 17.22 25.87
CA LYS A 101 -25.39 15.77 25.79
C LYS A 101 -25.28 15.23 24.37
N GLN A 102 -25.88 15.92 23.40
CA GLN A 102 -25.75 15.55 21.98
C GLN A 102 -24.30 15.63 21.51
N TYR A 103 -23.56 16.63 21.96
CA TYR A 103 -22.15 16.78 21.65
C TYR A 103 -21.32 15.62 22.20
N GLU A 104 -21.54 15.22 23.46
CA GLU A 104 -20.89 14.05 24.06
C GLU A 104 -21.22 12.76 23.29
N GLU A 105 -22.48 12.56 22.91
CA GLU A 105 -22.90 11.39 22.13
C GLU A 105 -22.20 11.35 20.75
N ILE A 106 -22.19 12.47 20.02
CA ILE A 106 -21.51 12.57 18.73
C ILE A 106 -20.01 12.34 18.90
N TYR A 107 -19.39 12.88 19.95
CA TYR A 107 -17.99 12.68 20.24
C TYR A 107 -17.66 11.19 20.45
N HIS A 108 -18.50 10.47 21.21
CA HIS A 108 -18.36 9.03 21.38
C HIS A 108 -18.53 8.26 20.06
N GLN A 109 -19.51 8.62 19.24
CA GLN A 109 -19.69 8.01 17.92
C GLN A 109 -18.49 8.24 17.00
N ILE A 110 -17.90 9.44 17.01
CA ILE A 110 -16.69 9.75 16.23
C ILE A 110 -15.54 8.86 16.68
N LEU A 111 -15.31 8.71 17.99
CA LEU A 111 -14.26 7.83 18.51
C LEU A 111 -14.48 6.37 18.14
N GLU A 112 -15.72 5.88 18.22
CA GLU A 112 -16.05 4.52 17.80
C GLU A 112 -15.77 4.30 16.31
N LYS A 113 -16.18 5.25 15.46
CA LYS A 113 -15.93 5.17 14.01
C LYS A 113 -14.45 5.30 13.68
N GLN A 114 -13.71 6.15 14.37
CA GLN A 114 -12.25 6.26 14.23
C GLN A 114 -11.55 4.94 14.58
N ASN A 115 -12.06 4.17 15.54
CA ASN A 115 -11.53 2.86 15.89
C ASN A 115 -11.95 1.75 14.89
N GLN A 116 -13.14 1.86 14.29
CA GLN A 116 -13.63 0.90 13.28
C GLN A 116 -12.92 1.04 11.91
N LEU A 117 -12.56 2.26 11.51
CA LEU A 117 -11.87 2.52 10.23
C LEU A 117 -10.56 1.73 10.03
N PRO A 118 -9.59 1.71 10.97
CA PRO A 118 -8.35 0.95 10.79
C PRO A 118 -8.60 -0.55 10.76
N GLN A 119 -9.59 -1.05 11.50
CA GLN A 119 -9.98 -2.47 11.47
C GLN A 119 -10.49 -2.86 10.08
N LEU A 120 -11.38 -2.06 9.50
CA LEU A 120 -11.87 -2.26 8.13
C LEU A 120 -10.77 -2.12 7.08
N GLN A 121 -9.84 -1.17 7.25
CA GLN A 121 -8.68 -1.02 6.36
C GLN A 121 -7.79 -2.27 6.40
N ALA A 122 -7.51 -2.80 7.59
CA ALA A 122 -6.75 -4.04 7.74
C ALA A 122 -7.47 -5.23 7.09
N GLU A 123 -8.78 -5.34 7.26
CA GLU A 123 -9.59 -6.39 6.61
C GLU A 123 -9.53 -6.29 5.08
N ILE A 124 -9.64 -5.08 4.53
CA ILE A 124 -9.50 -4.84 3.08
C ILE A 124 -8.11 -5.23 2.59
N GLU A 125 -7.06 -4.90 3.35
CA GLU A 125 -5.69 -5.25 2.99
C GLU A 125 -5.45 -6.77 2.98
N ILE A 126 -5.97 -7.48 4.00
CA ILE A 126 -5.95 -8.94 4.06
C ILE A 126 -6.66 -9.53 2.84
N LYS A 127 -7.87 -9.07 2.53
CA LYS A 127 -8.64 -9.56 1.38
C LYS A 127 -7.96 -9.27 0.04
N ARG A 128 -7.30 -8.11 -0.10
CA ARG A 128 -6.49 -7.79 -1.27
C ARG A 128 -5.27 -8.70 -1.40
N SER A 129 -4.62 -9.04 -0.29
CA SER A 129 -3.52 -10.01 -0.28
C SER A 129 -4.00 -11.39 -0.72
N GLU A 130 -5.12 -11.87 -0.15
CA GLU A 130 -5.72 -13.15 -0.50
C GLU A 130 -6.07 -13.22 -2.00
N LEU A 131 -6.60 -12.14 -2.58
CA LEU A 131 -6.88 -12.07 -4.01
C LEU A 131 -5.61 -12.15 -4.87
N ARG A 132 -4.51 -11.51 -4.45
CA ARG A 132 -3.21 -11.62 -5.14
C ARG A 132 -2.69 -13.04 -5.10
N ASP A 133 -2.74 -13.69 -3.95
CA ASP A 133 -2.29 -15.08 -3.79
C ASP A 133 -3.11 -16.04 -4.68
N LEU A 134 -4.43 -15.84 -4.76
CA LEU A 134 -5.30 -16.63 -5.63
C LEU A 134 -5.04 -16.35 -7.11
N GLN A 135 -4.75 -15.11 -7.48
CA GLN A 135 -4.40 -14.74 -8.85
C GLN A 135 -3.06 -15.36 -9.25
N ASP A 136 -2.05 -15.31 -8.40
CA ASP A 136 -0.73 -15.91 -8.66
C ASP A 136 -0.84 -17.42 -8.83
N ARG A 137 -1.61 -18.10 -7.96
CA ARG A 137 -1.89 -19.54 -8.10
C ARG A 137 -2.56 -19.89 -9.43
N ARG A 138 -3.49 -19.06 -9.91
CA ARG A 138 -4.15 -19.26 -11.21
C ARG A 138 -3.27 -18.86 -12.39
N ASN A 139 -2.31 -17.96 -12.19
CA ASN A 139 -1.43 -17.44 -13.23
C ASN A 139 -0.10 -18.19 -13.34
N VAL A 140 0.08 -19.28 -12.59
CA VAL A 140 1.07 -20.33 -12.89
C VAL A 140 0.62 -21.01 -14.19
N ARG A 141 0.80 -20.33 -15.32
CA ARG A 141 0.81 -20.95 -16.63
C ARG A 141 2.08 -21.77 -16.67
N VAL A 142 1.96 -23.06 -16.35
CA VAL A 142 2.95 -24.06 -16.73
C VAL A 142 2.93 -24.09 -18.25
N SER A 143 3.65 -23.16 -18.88
CA SER A 143 3.88 -23.19 -20.30
C SER A 143 4.78 -24.40 -20.54
N LEU A 144 4.16 -25.52 -20.89
CA LEU A 144 4.89 -26.61 -21.51
C LEU A 144 5.63 -26.00 -22.71
N PRO A 145 6.94 -26.23 -22.86
CA PRO A 145 7.71 -25.68 -23.96
C PRO A 145 6.97 -25.97 -25.27
N SER A 146 6.69 -24.92 -26.04
CA SER A 146 5.72 -24.92 -27.14
C SER A 146 6.08 -25.89 -28.28
N ARG A 147 7.28 -26.48 -28.24
CA ARG A 147 7.72 -27.56 -29.13
C ARG A 147 8.69 -28.45 -28.36
N PRO A 148 8.58 -29.79 -28.46
CA PRO A 148 9.73 -30.65 -28.19
C PRO A 148 10.86 -30.18 -29.11
N LEU A 149 12.08 -30.05 -28.56
CA LEU A 149 13.27 -29.79 -29.36
C LEU A 149 13.47 -30.98 -30.30
N LEU A 150 12.84 -30.92 -31.47
CA LEU A 150 13.09 -31.86 -32.55
C LEU A 150 14.53 -31.63 -33.00
N PRO A 151 15.35 -32.69 -33.08
CA PRO A 151 16.71 -32.57 -33.56
C PRO A 151 16.69 -31.93 -34.95
N ASN A 152 17.34 -30.77 -35.05
CA ASN A 152 17.39 -30.00 -36.28
C ASN A 152 18.40 -30.68 -37.21
N ASN A 153 17.92 -31.44 -38.20
CA ASN A 153 18.75 -32.17 -39.18
C ASN A 153 19.66 -31.27 -40.04
N SER A 154 19.61 -29.94 -39.89
CA SER A 154 20.45 -28.98 -40.62
C SER A 154 21.82 -28.71 -39.99
N LEU A 155 22.15 -29.29 -38.83
CA LEU A 155 23.48 -29.20 -38.22
C LEU A 155 24.42 -30.36 -38.60
N ILE A 156 24.06 -31.15 -39.61
CA ILE A 156 24.96 -32.11 -40.24
C ILE A 156 25.64 -31.42 -41.43
N ILE A 157 26.45 -30.39 -41.20
CA ILE A 157 27.55 -29.96 -42.09
C ILE A 157 28.44 -29.04 -41.25
N SER A 158 29.74 -29.33 -41.24
CA SER A 158 30.80 -28.59 -40.55
C SER A 158 31.11 -29.02 -39.10
N ARG A 159 31.36 -30.32 -38.89
CA ARG A 159 32.29 -30.73 -37.82
C ARG A 159 33.70 -30.59 -38.36
N LYS A 160 34.30 -29.42 -38.10
CA LYS A 160 35.73 -29.18 -38.25
C LYS A 160 36.46 -30.13 -37.31
N GLU A 161 37.37 -30.93 -37.85
CA GLU A 161 38.21 -31.89 -37.13
C GLU A 161 38.85 -31.19 -35.90
N LYS A 162 38.36 -31.54 -34.71
CA LYS A 162 38.99 -31.19 -33.44
C LYS A 162 39.51 -32.49 -32.84
N THR A 163 40.82 -32.56 -32.69
CA THR A 163 41.54 -33.49 -31.81
C THR A 163 41.11 -33.20 -30.36
N GLY A 164 40.44 -34.02 -29.57
CA GLY A 164 39.99 -35.40 -29.69
C GLY A 164 39.77 -35.90 -28.25
N SER A 165 38.78 -35.35 -27.55
CA SER A 165 38.34 -35.87 -26.24
C SER A 165 37.31 -36.98 -26.48
N LEU A 166 37.26 -38.01 -25.63
CA LEU A 166 36.32 -39.12 -25.78
C LEU A 166 34.86 -38.64 -25.83
N GLU A 167 34.54 -37.51 -25.19
CA GLU A 167 33.20 -36.95 -25.23
C GLU A 167 32.79 -36.45 -26.62
N ASP A 168 33.73 -36.12 -27.51
CA ASP A 168 33.44 -35.61 -28.87
C ASP A 168 33.15 -36.74 -29.88
N SER A 169 33.56 -37.97 -29.58
CA SER A 169 33.32 -39.16 -30.41
C SER A 169 31.94 -39.79 -30.20
N ILE A 170 31.21 -39.32 -29.18
CA ILE A 170 29.85 -39.78 -28.86
C ILE A 170 28.83 -38.81 -29.50
N ASP A 171 27.98 -39.33 -30.39
CA ASP A 171 26.87 -38.56 -30.96
C ASP A 171 25.64 -38.63 -30.03
N TYR A 172 25.60 -37.74 -29.04
CA TYR A 172 24.49 -37.63 -28.09
C TYR A 172 23.14 -37.25 -28.74
N ASN A 173 23.13 -36.79 -30.01
CA ASN A 173 21.87 -36.50 -30.70
C ASN A 173 21.16 -37.76 -31.16
N ARG A 174 21.89 -38.86 -31.35
CA ARG A 174 21.33 -40.15 -31.77
C ARG A 174 20.95 -41.04 -30.61
N CYS A 175 21.50 -40.77 -29.42
CA CYS A 175 21.39 -41.70 -28.30
C CYS A 175 20.94 -41.02 -27.02
N SER A 176 19.81 -41.51 -26.51
CA SER A 176 19.25 -41.05 -25.25
C SER A 176 20.14 -41.51 -24.10
N LEU A 177 20.36 -40.61 -23.14
CA LEU A 177 21.05 -40.92 -21.87
C LEU A 177 20.33 -42.01 -21.05
N THR A 178 19.08 -42.33 -21.40
CA THR A 178 18.26 -43.36 -20.75
C THR A 178 18.30 -44.72 -21.46
N SER A 179 18.88 -44.81 -22.66
CA SER A 179 18.99 -46.06 -23.42
C SER A 179 20.41 -46.61 -23.40
N PRO A 180 20.60 -47.94 -23.41
CA PRO A 180 21.93 -48.53 -23.51
C PRO A 180 22.63 -48.08 -24.80
N LEU A 181 23.88 -47.63 -24.68
CA LEU A 181 24.70 -47.16 -25.79
C LEU A 181 24.94 -48.30 -26.79
N ARG A 182 24.41 -48.13 -28.01
CA ARG A 182 24.60 -49.08 -29.10
C ARG A 182 25.90 -48.80 -29.83
N ILE A 183 26.68 -49.84 -30.07
CA ILE A 183 28.00 -49.74 -30.68
C ILE A 183 27.95 -50.40 -32.06
N PHE A 184 28.34 -49.64 -33.08
CA PHE A 184 28.61 -50.16 -34.42
C PHE A 184 30.12 -50.31 -34.58
N LEU A 185 30.51 -51.51 -34.99
CA LEU A 185 31.92 -51.86 -35.12
C LEU A 185 32.24 -52.12 -36.59
N TYR A 186 33.21 -51.37 -37.13
CA TYR A 186 33.62 -51.54 -38.52
C TYR A 186 34.34 -52.87 -38.73
N PRO A 187 34.14 -53.55 -39.87
CA PRO A 187 34.77 -54.84 -40.18
C PRO A 187 36.25 -54.68 -40.57
N THR A 188 37.07 -54.06 -39.71
CA THR A 188 38.50 -53.79 -39.97
C THR A 188 39.42 -54.84 -39.36
N ALA A 189 38.97 -55.57 -38.33
CA ALA A 189 39.79 -56.52 -37.58
C ALA A 189 39.06 -57.85 -37.34
N ILE A 190 38.51 -58.45 -38.41
CA ILE A 190 37.83 -59.74 -38.34
C ILE A 190 38.83 -60.82 -37.89
N GLY A 191 38.50 -61.55 -36.81
CA GLY A 191 39.38 -62.56 -36.21
C GLY A 191 40.20 -62.10 -35.00
N ASN A 192 40.04 -60.84 -34.57
CA ASN A 192 40.56 -60.40 -33.28
C ASN A 192 39.60 -60.84 -32.16
N ALA A 193 40.13 -61.44 -31.07
CA ALA A 193 39.33 -61.85 -29.92
C ALA A 193 38.47 -60.70 -29.33
N LEU A 194 38.98 -59.47 -29.41
CA LEU A 194 38.25 -58.28 -28.96
C LEU A 194 37.12 -57.88 -29.92
N TYR A 195 37.28 -58.12 -31.22
CA TYR A 195 36.22 -57.93 -32.21
C TYR A 195 35.05 -58.89 -31.91
N ASP A 196 35.35 -60.16 -31.68
CA ASP A 196 34.34 -61.19 -31.41
C ASP A 196 33.63 -60.95 -30.07
N ALA A 197 34.38 -60.60 -29.02
CA ALA A 197 33.81 -60.27 -27.71
C ALA A 197 32.84 -59.07 -27.75
N ILE A 198 33.15 -58.02 -28.54
CA ILE A 198 32.25 -56.87 -28.67
C ILE A 198 31.02 -57.26 -29.51
N LYS A 199 31.20 -58.06 -30.55
CA LYS A 199 30.10 -58.52 -31.41
C LYS A 199 29.10 -59.41 -30.67
N GLU A 200 29.57 -60.19 -29.70
CA GLU A 200 28.72 -61.03 -28.82
C GLU A 200 28.01 -60.22 -27.71
N SER A 201 28.39 -58.96 -27.50
CA SER A 201 27.79 -58.13 -26.46
C SER A 201 26.36 -57.69 -26.83
N ALA A 202 25.52 -57.50 -25.80
CA ALA A 202 24.15 -56.98 -25.96
C ALA A 202 24.08 -55.53 -26.48
N TYR A 203 25.22 -54.86 -26.60
CA TYR A 203 25.34 -53.47 -27.03
C TYR A 203 25.70 -53.35 -28.52
N TYR A 204 26.02 -54.45 -29.19
CA TYR A 204 26.34 -54.45 -30.62
C TYR A 204 25.09 -54.24 -31.47
N ASP A 205 25.17 -53.33 -32.44
CA ASP A 205 24.15 -53.15 -33.46
C ASP A 205 24.77 -53.35 -34.85
N SER A 206 24.13 -54.19 -35.66
CA SER A 206 24.57 -54.48 -37.04
C SER A 206 24.28 -53.31 -38.00
N SER A 207 23.41 -52.38 -37.61
CA SER A 207 22.97 -51.30 -38.48
C SER A 207 23.62 -49.95 -38.10
N PRO A 208 24.34 -49.27 -39.04
CA PRO A 208 24.92 -47.96 -38.79
C PRO A 208 23.94 -46.86 -38.34
N PRO A 209 22.70 -46.76 -38.87
CA PRO A 209 21.83 -45.62 -38.53
C PRO A 209 21.30 -45.65 -37.11
N SER A 210 21.28 -46.80 -36.43
CA SER A 210 20.78 -46.96 -35.05
C SER A 210 21.89 -46.99 -34.00
N ALA A 211 23.16 -46.89 -34.41
CA ALA A 211 24.29 -46.93 -33.50
C ALA A 211 24.67 -45.54 -32.97
N CYS A 212 25.15 -45.53 -31.73
CA CYS A 212 25.59 -44.35 -30.98
C CYS A 212 27.08 -44.08 -31.13
N LEU A 213 27.85 -45.16 -31.11
CA LEU A 213 29.29 -45.15 -31.07
C LEU A 213 29.82 -45.92 -32.27
N PHE A 214 30.73 -45.29 -33.00
CA PHE A 214 31.39 -45.87 -34.15
C PHE A 214 32.81 -46.23 -33.74
N VAL A 215 33.10 -47.53 -33.64
CA VAL A 215 34.40 -48.04 -33.21
C VAL A 215 35.13 -48.67 -34.39
N VAL A 216 36.36 -48.22 -34.60
CA VAL A 216 37.30 -48.84 -35.53
C VAL A 216 38.40 -49.48 -34.69
N LEU A 217 38.54 -50.80 -34.81
CA LEU A 217 39.64 -51.52 -34.20
C LEU A 217 40.83 -51.44 -35.15
N LEU A 218 41.86 -50.72 -34.72
CA LEU A 218 43.17 -50.70 -35.37
C LEU A 218 44.03 -51.75 -34.69
N THR A 219 44.22 -52.89 -35.35
CA THR A 219 45.28 -53.81 -34.94
C THR A 219 46.58 -53.26 -35.49
N GLU A 220 47.51 -52.89 -34.63
CA GLU A 220 48.90 -52.72 -35.06
C GLU A 220 49.39 -54.09 -35.54
N GLN A 221 49.40 -54.30 -36.86
CA GLN A 221 50.30 -55.27 -37.43
C GLN A 221 51.69 -54.79 -37.07
N SER A 222 52.32 -55.45 -36.11
CA SER A 222 53.76 -55.37 -35.92
C SER A 222 54.39 -55.71 -37.27
N ASN A 223 54.79 -54.69 -38.02
CA ASN A 223 55.68 -54.85 -39.15
C ASN A 223 57.03 -55.28 -38.60
N SER A 224 57.14 -56.55 -38.23
CA SER A 224 58.40 -57.23 -37.98
C SER A 224 59.00 -57.61 -39.33
N SER A 225 59.50 -56.62 -40.08
CA SER A 225 60.53 -56.81 -41.11
C SER A 225 60.97 -55.46 -41.69
N LEU A 226 61.99 -54.87 -41.08
CA LEU A 226 63.13 -54.22 -41.74
C LEU A 226 64.26 -54.05 -40.73
#